data_AF-A0A965WZA5-F1
#
_entry.id   AF-A0A965WZA5-F1
#
_cell.length_a   1.000
_cell.length_b   1.000
_cell.length_c   1.000
_cell.angle_alpha   90.00
_cell.angle_beta   90.00
_cell.angle_gamma   90.00
#
_symmetry.space_group_name_H-M   'P 1'
#
loop_
_entity.id
_entity.type
_entity.pdbx_description
1 polymer ?
#
loop_
_entity_poly.entity_id
_entity_poly.type
_entity_poly.pdbx_seq_one_letter_code
_entity_poly.pdbx_strand_id
1 'polypeptide(L)'
;MWALRRRMPQTGYCKGGNRKMSKAAYNIYMVGLGGQGILTIGDVLSQAALRKGIDVNFYPTKGMSQRGGFVQGQLRLGDKLGPALPPKGADLVIAMERSEALKGVRFAKEDSDFLLFDDNWYTTAVLTNKAAYPAAEMVQNEIKPFTKNLLFIGKDMLPELNGRTVFANMFVIGVALARTRLQEFVSYSDVAETIRRMFPKAIESNLTALEAGYKATESFAC
;
A
#
# COMPACT_ATOMS: atom_id res chain seq x y z
N MET A 1 -50.28 -1.16 49.01
CA MET A 1 -50.69 -1.18 47.58
C MET A 1 -49.41 -0.95 46.77
N TRP A 2 -48.61 -1.92 46.34
CA TRP A 2 -48.89 -3.13 45.54
C TRP A 2 -49.74 -2.86 44.31
N ALA A 3 -49.08 -2.57 43.19
CA ALA A 3 -49.43 -2.98 41.82
C ALA A 3 -48.37 -2.39 40.87
N LEU A 4 -47.90 -3.03 39.80
CA LEU A 4 -47.79 -4.43 39.40
C LEU A 4 -46.89 -4.36 38.16
N ARG A 5 -45.90 -5.26 38.07
CA ARG A 5 -45.01 -5.38 36.89
C ARG A 5 -45.83 -5.57 35.62
N ARG A 6 -45.40 -4.92 34.52
CA ARG A 6 -45.51 -5.51 33.18
C ARG A 6 -44.14 -5.49 32.53
N ARG A 7 -43.52 -6.67 32.50
CA ARG A 7 -42.40 -6.99 31.61
C ARG A 7 -42.91 -6.83 30.19
N MET A 8 -42.28 -5.95 29.40
CA MET A 8 -42.38 -6.05 27.95
C MET A 8 -41.48 -7.21 27.48
N PRO A 9 -41.93 -7.97 26.47
CA PRO A 9 -41.27 -9.19 26.03
C PRO A 9 -39.89 -8.89 25.42
N GLN A 10 -38.95 -9.77 25.74
CA GLN A 10 -37.72 -9.98 24.99
C GLN A 10 -38.11 -10.35 23.55
N THR A 11 -38.19 -9.37 22.66
CA THR A 11 -38.30 -9.63 21.24
C THR A 11 -36.92 -10.04 20.74
N GLY A 12 -36.71 -11.35 20.71
CA GLY A 12 -35.55 -11.96 20.08
C GLY A 12 -35.45 -11.50 18.63
N TYR A 13 -34.29 -10.94 18.28
CA TYR A 13 -33.88 -10.87 16.89
C TYR A 13 -33.14 -12.17 16.56
N CYS A 14 -33.91 -13.17 16.10
CA CYS A 14 -33.36 -14.29 15.36
C CYS A 14 -32.79 -13.75 14.04
N LYS A 15 -31.51 -13.98 13.78
CA LYS A 15 -31.03 -14.92 12.76
C LYS A 15 -29.52 -14.80 12.64
N GLY A 16 -28.84 -15.93 12.78
CA GLY A 16 -27.42 -16.07 12.50
C GLY A 16 -27.10 -15.60 11.09
N GLY A 17 -26.58 -14.39 10.98
CA GLY A 17 -25.74 -14.00 9.87
C GLY A 17 -24.36 -14.59 10.13
N ASN A 18 -23.85 -15.33 9.16
CA ASN A 18 -22.52 -15.89 9.09
C ASN A 18 -21.51 -14.95 9.79
N ARG A 19 -21.03 -15.29 11.00
CA ARG A 19 -19.97 -14.49 11.65
C ARG A 19 -18.76 -14.61 10.74
N LYS A 20 -18.51 -13.56 9.94
CA LYS A 20 -17.27 -13.43 9.17
C LYS A 20 -16.12 -13.76 10.13
N MET A 21 -15.26 -14.69 9.76
CA MET A 21 -14.06 -14.92 10.55
C MET A 21 -13.29 -13.60 10.60
N SER A 22 -13.07 -13.10 11.81
CA SER A 22 -12.41 -11.82 11.99
C SER A 22 -10.97 -11.92 11.52
N LYS A 23 -10.61 -11.20 10.46
CA LYS A 23 -9.20 -11.07 10.07
C LYS A 23 -8.56 -10.00 10.95
N ALA A 24 -7.40 -10.33 11.51
CA ALA A 24 -6.54 -9.34 12.18
C ALA A 24 -6.26 -8.18 11.21
N ALA A 25 -6.14 -6.97 11.73
CA ALA A 25 -5.91 -5.80 10.88
C ALA A 25 -4.53 -5.86 10.22
N TYR A 26 -4.46 -5.47 8.94
CA TYR A 26 -3.22 -5.27 8.20
C TYR A 26 -3.16 -3.84 7.69
N ASN A 27 -2.14 -3.12 8.14
CA ASN A 27 -2.01 -1.71 7.87
C ASN A 27 -0.85 -1.43 6.92
N ILE A 28 -1.11 -0.58 5.94
CA ILE A 28 -0.19 -0.22 4.88
C ILE A 28 0.00 1.31 4.92
N TYR A 29 1.23 1.75 5.09
CA TYR A 29 1.61 3.15 4.92
C TYR A 29 2.26 3.32 3.55
N MET A 30 1.78 4.28 2.76
CA MET A 30 2.31 4.56 1.44
C MET A 30 2.82 6.00 1.38
N VAL A 31 3.96 6.21 0.75
CA VAL A 31 4.59 7.54 0.64
C VAL A 31 5.30 7.71 -0.69
N GLY A 32 5.27 8.92 -1.24
CA GLY A 32 5.99 9.29 -2.44
C GLY A 32 5.58 10.67 -2.93
N LEU A 33 5.70 10.88 -4.24
CA LEU A 33 5.40 12.15 -4.89
C LEU A 33 4.16 12.07 -5.79
N GLY A 34 3.53 13.24 -5.99
CA GLY A 34 2.39 13.40 -6.88
C GLY A 34 2.73 12.98 -8.32
N GLY A 35 1.96 12.04 -8.86
CA GLY A 35 2.16 11.45 -10.19
C GLY A 35 2.61 9.99 -10.17
N GLN A 36 3.10 9.48 -9.04
CA GLN A 36 3.60 8.09 -8.93
C GLN A 36 2.50 7.04 -8.66
N GLY A 37 1.23 7.48 -8.53
CA GLY A 37 0.11 6.56 -8.34
C GLY A 37 -0.07 6.04 -6.91
N ILE A 38 0.46 6.71 -5.87
CA ILE A 38 0.28 6.35 -4.45
C ILE A 38 -1.19 6.13 -4.09
N LEU A 39 -2.06 7.07 -4.45
CA LEU A 39 -3.50 6.96 -4.14
C LEU A 39 -4.14 5.82 -4.94
N THR A 40 -3.70 5.60 -6.17
CA THR A 40 -4.16 4.51 -7.03
C THR A 40 -3.82 3.15 -6.44
N ILE A 41 -2.64 2.99 -5.81
CA ILE A 41 -2.28 1.77 -5.07
C ILE A 41 -3.31 1.53 -3.96
N GLY A 42 -3.58 2.56 -3.15
CA GLY A 42 -4.58 2.51 -2.09
C GLY A 42 -5.98 2.14 -2.61
N ASP A 43 -6.44 2.77 -3.69
CA ASP A 43 -7.75 2.52 -4.29
C ASP A 43 -7.89 1.09 -4.83
N VAL A 44 -6.87 0.58 -5.55
CA VAL A 44 -6.89 -0.78 -6.10
C VAL A 44 -6.94 -1.82 -4.98
N LEU A 45 -6.10 -1.67 -3.95
CA LEU A 45 -6.09 -2.59 -2.81
C LEU A 45 -7.40 -2.51 -2.00
N SER A 46 -7.93 -1.29 -1.82
CA SER A 46 -9.21 -1.06 -1.15
C SER A 46 -10.36 -1.76 -1.89
N GLN A 47 -10.47 -1.56 -3.21
CA GLN A 47 -11.52 -2.19 -4.00
C GLN A 47 -11.35 -3.71 -4.08
N ALA A 48 -10.12 -4.22 -4.15
CA ALA A 48 -9.84 -5.66 -4.08
C ALA A 48 -10.33 -6.25 -2.75
N ALA A 49 -10.04 -5.59 -1.62
CA ALA A 49 -10.43 -6.04 -0.29
C ALA A 49 -11.95 -5.96 -0.06
N LEU A 50 -12.58 -4.83 -0.45
CA LEU A 50 -14.02 -4.62 -0.29
C LEU A 50 -14.85 -5.68 -1.04
N ARG A 51 -14.42 -6.11 -2.23
CA ARG A 51 -15.12 -7.18 -2.98
C ARG A 51 -15.09 -8.54 -2.28
N LYS A 52 -14.11 -8.76 -1.40
CA LYS A 52 -14.02 -9.95 -0.54
C LYS A 52 -14.77 -9.79 0.78
N GLY A 53 -15.45 -8.66 0.97
CA GLY A 53 -16.09 -8.30 2.22
C GLY A 53 -15.09 -8.07 3.35
N ILE A 54 -13.84 -7.71 3.05
CA ILE A 54 -12.87 -7.25 4.05
C ILE A 54 -13.14 -5.76 4.28
N ASP A 55 -13.26 -5.36 5.54
CA ASP A 55 -13.45 -3.96 5.90
C ASP A 55 -12.19 -3.15 5.56
N VAL A 56 -12.41 -1.92 5.11
CA VAL A 56 -11.34 -1.03 4.64
C VAL A 56 -11.52 0.35 5.25
N ASN A 57 -10.41 0.93 5.71
CA ASN A 57 -10.30 2.36 5.98
C ASN A 57 -9.10 2.90 5.21
N PHE A 58 -9.34 3.82 4.29
CA PHE A 58 -8.30 4.44 3.48
C PHE A 58 -8.29 5.96 3.72
N TYR A 59 -7.16 6.46 4.20
CA TYR A 59 -6.93 7.87 4.47
C TYR A 59 -5.83 8.43 3.55
N PRO A 60 -6.20 8.92 2.35
CA PRO A 60 -5.27 9.57 1.44
C PRO A 60 -4.97 11.01 1.89
N THR A 61 -3.71 11.43 1.86
CA THR A 61 -3.32 12.82 2.09
C THR A 61 -2.40 13.28 0.97
N LYS A 62 -2.79 14.34 0.27
CA LYS A 62 -1.99 14.98 -0.77
C LYS A 62 -1.70 16.43 -0.37
N GLY A 63 -0.47 16.90 -0.65
CA GLY A 63 -0.16 18.31 -0.58
C GLY A 63 -0.94 19.12 -1.64
N MET A 64 -0.81 20.45 -1.60
CA MET A 64 -1.46 21.35 -2.56
C MET A 64 -0.92 21.20 -4.00
N SER A 65 0.26 20.64 -4.19
CA SER A 65 0.84 20.42 -5.52
C SER A 65 0.34 19.12 -6.16
N GLN A 66 -0.12 19.21 -7.41
CA GLN A 66 -0.61 18.06 -8.18
C GLN A 66 0.51 17.17 -8.74
N ARG A 67 1.76 17.67 -8.83
CA ARG A 67 2.93 16.91 -9.33
C ARG A 67 4.19 17.24 -8.54
N GLY A 68 4.98 16.21 -8.21
CA GLY A 68 6.22 16.37 -7.45
C GLY A 68 6.05 16.84 -6.00
N GLY A 69 4.81 17.02 -5.53
CA GLY A 69 4.51 17.30 -4.13
C GLY A 69 4.39 16.03 -3.30
N PHE A 70 4.60 16.14 -1.99
CA PHE A 70 4.44 15.04 -1.05
C PHE A 70 3.02 14.45 -1.09
N VAL A 71 2.95 13.13 -1.21
CA VAL A 71 1.72 12.35 -1.13
C VAL A 71 1.94 11.19 -0.17
N GLN A 72 0.97 10.96 0.72
CA GLN A 72 0.92 9.78 1.57
C GLN A 72 -0.48 9.13 1.50
N GLY A 73 -0.55 7.86 1.83
CA GLY A 73 -1.81 7.14 2.01
C GLY A 73 -1.69 6.16 3.18
N GLN A 74 -2.72 6.11 4.01
CA GLN A 74 -2.81 5.14 5.10
C GLN A 74 -3.97 4.19 4.80
N LEU A 75 -3.67 2.95 4.48
CA LEU A 75 -4.67 1.94 4.17
C LEU A 75 -4.70 0.90 5.29
N ARG A 76 -5.89 0.61 5.80
CA ARG A 76 -6.11 -0.41 6.82
C ARG A 76 -7.12 -1.42 6.30
N LEU A 77 -6.77 -2.70 6.38
CA LEU A 77 -7.58 -3.83 5.93
C LEU A 77 -7.92 -4.72 7.12
N GLY A 78 -9.11 -5.29 7.17
CA GLY A 78 -9.55 -6.22 8.23
C GLY A 78 -10.39 -5.54 9.30
N ASP A 79 -10.51 -6.15 10.48
CA ASP A 79 -11.51 -5.73 11.46
C ASP A 79 -11.01 -4.65 12.43
N LYS A 80 -11.95 -3.97 13.10
CA LYS A 80 -11.70 -2.99 14.18
C LYS A 80 -10.81 -1.82 13.73
N LEU A 81 -11.13 -1.26 12.57
CA LEU A 81 -10.37 -0.17 11.98
C LEU A 81 -10.64 1.16 12.71
N GLY A 82 -9.60 1.73 13.30
CA GLY A 82 -9.60 3.10 13.79
C GLY A 82 -9.34 4.12 12.66
N PRO A 83 -9.48 5.43 12.94
CA PRO A 83 -9.53 6.47 11.90
C PRO A 83 -8.20 6.70 11.18
N ALA A 84 -7.07 6.69 11.90
CA ALA A 84 -5.73 6.89 11.34
C ALA A 84 -4.79 5.78 11.82
N LEU A 85 -3.67 5.63 11.10
CA LEU A 85 -2.58 4.74 11.47
C LEU A 85 -1.79 5.34 12.65
N PRO A 86 -1.62 4.61 13.78
CA PRO A 86 -0.73 5.07 14.83
C PRO A 86 0.75 5.01 14.40
N PRO A 87 1.65 5.78 15.04
CA PRO A 87 3.08 5.55 14.93
C PRO A 87 3.44 4.10 15.20
N LYS A 88 4.43 3.55 14.48
CA LYS A 88 4.77 2.12 14.50
C LYS A 88 3.56 1.20 14.29
N GLY A 89 2.63 1.58 13.41
CA GLY A 89 1.37 0.88 13.17
C GLY A 89 1.30 0.11 11.85
N ALA A 90 2.24 0.33 10.92
CA ALA A 90 2.25 -0.27 9.59
C ALA A 90 2.85 -1.69 9.62
N ASP A 91 2.13 -2.64 9.06
CA ASP A 91 2.64 -3.97 8.73
C ASP A 91 3.43 -3.97 7.42
N LEU A 92 3.12 -3.02 6.53
CA LEU A 92 3.81 -2.77 5.28
C LEU A 92 4.00 -1.27 5.06
N VAL A 93 5.22 -0.86 4.74
CA VAL A 93 5.50 0.47 4.19
C VAL A 93 5.81 0.35 2.70
N ILE A 94 5.19 1.18 1.87
CA ILE A 94 5.48 1.31 0.44
C ILE A 94 5.98 2.73 0.18
N ALA A 95 7.27 2.89 -0.06
CA ALA A 95 7.87 4.13 -0.50
C ALA A 95 8.11 4.06 -2.02
N MET A 96 7.51 5.00 -2.76
CA MET A 96 7.67 5.07 -4.22
C MET A 96 8.80 6.02 -4.65
N GLU A 97 9.49 6.66 -3.72
CA GLU A 97 10.52 7.65 -4.01
C GLU A 97 11.58 7.65 -2.90
N ARG A 98 12.85 7.64 -3.31
CA ARG A 98 14.00 7.51 -2.41
C ARG A 98 14.11 8.64 -1.38
N SER A 99 13.99 9.90 -1.80
CA SER A 99 14.11 11.05 -0.89
C SER A 99 12.97 11.16 0.12
N GLU A 100 11.83 10.55 -0.18
CA GLU A 100 10.64 10.51 0.66
C GLU A 100 10.58 9.27 1.57
N ALA A 101 11.39 8.24 1.32
CA ALA A 101 11.33 6.95 1.98
C ALA A 101 11.44 7.02 3.51
N LEU A 102 12.36 7.84 4.04
CA LEU A 102 12.58 7.95 5.49
C LEU A 102 11.36 8.49 6.25
N LYS A 103 10.42 9.18 5.57
CA LYS A 103 9.16 9.61 6.22
C LYS A 103 8.25 8.44 6.58
N GLY A 104 8.45 7.27 5.96
CA GLY A 104 7.73 6.03 6.28
C GLY A 104 8.24 5.33 7.55
N VAL A 105 9.50 5.55 7.94
CA VAL A 105 10.15 4.87 9.07
C VAL A 105 9.36 5.02 10.38
N ARG A 106 8.84 6.22 10.66
CA ARG A 106 8.05 6.50 11.89
C ARG A 106 6.76 5.67 12.00
N PHE A 107 6.28 5.09 10.90
CA PHE A 107 5.08 4.27 10.86
C PHE A 107 5.37 2.78 10.83
N ALA A 108 6.58 2.36 10.46
CA ALA A 108 6.98 0.96 10.41
C ALA A 108 6.93 0.30 11.79
N LYS A 109 6.32 -0.88 11.88
CA LYS A 109 6.50 -1.79 13.03
C LYS A 109 7.87 -2.45 12.97
N GLU A 110 8.37 -2.92 14.09
CA GLU A 110 9.64 -3.67 14.14
C GLU A 110 9.60 -4.94 13.26
N ASP A 111 8.44 -5.59 13.14
CA ASP A 111 8.23 -6.78 12.32
C ASP A 111 7.65 -6.49 10.92
N SER A 112 7.59 -5.23 10.48
CA SER A 112 7.01 -4.86 9.19
C SER A 112 7.89 -5.25 8.01
N ASP A 113 7.28 -5.33 6.84
CA ASP A 113 7.96 -5.25 5.54
C ASP A 113 8.08 -3.79 5.10
N PHE A 114 9.20 -3.40 4.48
CA PHE A 114 9.41 -2.07 3.91
C PHE A 114 9.80 -2.21 2.44
N LEU A 115 8.92 -1.79 1.54
CA LEU A 115 9.14 -1.80 0.10
C LEU A 115 9.53 -0.40 -0.36
N LEU A 116 10.78 -0.24 -0.80
CA LEU A 116 11.29 0.96 -1.42
C LEU A 116 11.45 0.74 -2.93
N PHE A 117 10.56 1.35 -3.71
CA PHE A 117 10.74 1.53 -5.15
C PHE A 117 11.59 2.78 -5.39
N ASP A 118 12.78 2.56 -5.93
CA ASP A 118 13.86 3.53 -6.07
C ASP A 118 13.66 4.47 -7.27
N ASP A 119 12.56 5.22 -7.23
CA ASP A 119 12.34 6.37 -8.10
C ASP A 119 13.03 7.62 -7.53
N ASN A 120 13.46 8.50 -8.42
CA ASN A 120 14.09 9.77 -8.09
C ASN A 120 13.41 10.88 -8.92
N TRP A 121 12.95 11.93 -8.23
CA TRP A 121 12.41 13.13 -8.85
C TRP A 121 13.40 14.28 -8.69
N TYR A 122 14.30 14.44 -9.67
CA TYR A 122 15.34 15.46 -9.61
C TYR A 122 14.76 16.86 -9.76
N THR A 123 14.95 17.70 -8.75
CA THR A 123 14.58 19.11 -8.78
C THR A 123 15.63 19.93 -9.55
N THR A 124 15.27 21.15 -9.95
CA THR A 124 16.22 22.08 -10.59
C THR A 124 17.49 22.29 -9.76
N ALA A 125 17.37 22.33 -8.43
CA ALA A 125 18.53 22.47 -7.55
C ALA A 125 19.49 21.27 -7.68
N VAL A 126 18.96 20.05 -7.79
CA VAL A 126 19.77 18.85 -7.98
C VAL A 126 20.39 18.83 -9.38
N LEU A 127 19.60 19.12 -10.42
CA LEU A 127 20.08 19.17 -11.81
C LEU A 127 21.14 20.25 -12.04
N THR A 128 21.13 21.33 -11.25
CA THR A 128 22.11 22.42 -11.30
C THR A 128 23.23 22.29 -10.27
N ASN A 129 23.38 21.11 -9.64
CA ASN A 129 24.39 20.81 -8.61
C ASN A 129 24.37 21.75 -7.40
N LYS A 130 23.22 22.36 -7.10
CA LYS A 130 22.98 23.21 -5.91
C LYS A 130 22.44 22.43 -4.71
N ALA A 131 22.05 21.17 -4.91
CA ALA A 131 21.62 20.26 -3.86
C ALA A 131 22.02 18.81 -4.24
N ALA A 132 22.23 17.96 -3.24
CA ALA A 132 22.48 16.53 -3.46
C ALA A 132 21.19 15.72 -3.31
N TYR A 133 21.07 14.64 -4.09
CA TYR A 133 20.07 13.61 -3.84
C TYR A 133 20.63 12.60 -2.83
N PRO A 134 19.82 12.05 -1.90
CA PRO A 134 20.31 11.03 -1.00
C PRO A 134 20.80 9.78 -1.77
N ALA A 135 21.94 9.25 -1.34
CA ALA A 135 22.48 8.00 -1.89
C ALA A 135 21.57 6.83 -1.50
N ALA A 136 21.36 5.88 -2.42
CA ALA A 136 20.49 4.73 -2.18
C ALA A 136 20.94 3.92 -0.95
N GLU A 137 22.24 3.64 -0.84
CA GLU A 137 22.82 2.90 0.28
C GLU A 137 22.58 3.59 1.64
N MET A 138 22.72 4.93 1.69
CA MET A 138 22.43 5.70 2.90
C MET A 138 20.96 5.53 3.31
N VAL A 139 20.03 5.67 2.36
CA VAL A 139 18.60 5.50 2.65
C VAL A 139 18.28 4.09 3.10
N GLN A 140 18.87 3.07 2.47
CA GLN A 140 18.69 1.67 2.90
C GLN A 140 19.20 1.45 4.33
N ASN A 141 20.41 1.92 4.64
CA ASN A 141 21.00 1.76 5.97
C ASN A 141 20.20 2.45 7.08
N GLU A 142 19.56 3.58 6.79
CA GLU A 142 18.68 4.28 7.73
C GLU A 142 17.32 3.58 7.90
N ILE A 143 16.86 2.81 6.91
CA ILE A 143 15.58 2.06 6.99
C ILE A 143 15.76 0.72 7.71
N LYS A 144 16.86 -0.01 7.42
CA LYS A 144 17.12 -1.37 7.92
C LYS A 144 16.81 -1.58 9.42
N PRO A 145 17.18 -0.67 10.35
CA PRO A 145 16.91 -0.85 11.79
C PRO A 145 15.42 -0.83 12.19
N PHE A 146 14.53 -0.37 11.32
CA PHE A 146 13.11 -0.12 11.64
C PHE A 146 12.14 -1.08 10.95
N THR A 147 12.65 -2.10 10.27
CA THR A 147 11.85 -3.08 9.55
C THR A 147 12.51 -4.44 9.63
N LYS A 148 11.70 -5.50 9.61
CA LYS A 148 12.22 -6.87 9.56
C LYS A 148 12.78 -7.21 8.17
N ASN A 149 12.25 -6.59 7.12
CA ASN A 149 12.54 -6.96 5.75
C ASN A 149 12.48 -5.73 4.85
N LEU A 150 13.62 -5.37 4.25
CA LEU A 150 13.72 -4.27 3.30
C LEU A 150 13.74 -4.81 1.87
N LEU A 151 12.68 -4.54 1.12
CA LEU A 151 12.57 -4.82 -0.31
C LEU A 151 12.98 -3.56 -1.08
N PHE A 152 14.22 -3.51 -1.57
CA PHE A 152 14.70 -2.44 -2.42
C PHE A 152 14.55 -2.81 -3.90
N ILE A 153 13.95 -1.93 -4.71
CA ILE A 153 13.58 -2.23 -6.09
C ILE A 153 13.95 -1.07 -7.01
N GLY A 154 14.81 -1.34 -7.99
CA GLY A 154 15.18 -0.37 -9.02
C GLY A 154 14.13 -0.20 -10.12
N LYS A 155 14.17 0.95 -10.80
CA LYS A 155 13.34 1.26 -11.98
C LYS A 155 13.62 0.38 -13.18
N ASP A 156 14.86 -0.10 -13.29
CA ASP A 156 15.34 -1.01 -14.32
C ASP A 156 14.61 -2.37 -14.31
N MET A 157 13.96 -2.71 -13.20
CA MET A 157 13.10 -3.89 -13.12
C MET A 157 11.71 -3.69 -13.75
N LEU A 158 11.34 -2.47 -14.16
CA LEU A 158 10.05 -2.24 -14.82
C LEU A 158 10.08 -2.79 -16.25
N PRO A 159 9.05 -3.57 -16.66
CA PRO A 159 8.98 -4.06 -18.03
C PRO A 159 8.64 -2.92 -19.00
N GLU A 160 9.04 -3.11 -20.25
CA GLU A 160 8.55 -2.32 -21.37
C GLU A 160 7.38 -3.00 -22.05
N LEU A 161 6.43 -2.20 -22.52
CA LEU A 161 5.32 -2.63 -23.37
C LEU A 161 5.18 -1.65 -24.54
N ASN A 162 5.23 -2.16 -25.78
CA ASN A 162 5.14 -1.34 -26.99
C ASN A 162 6.15 -0.17 -27.03
N GLY A 163 7.39 -0.43 -26.59
CA GLY A 163 8.47 0.56 -26.55
C GLY A 163 8.30 1.65 -25.48
N ARG A 164 7.45 1.42 -24.48
CA ARG A 164 7.26 2.33 -23.34
C ARG A 164 7.35 1.57 -22.03
N THR A 165 8.13 2.08 -21.09
CA THR A 165 8.16 1.57 -19.71
C THR A 165 6.78 1.71 -19.08
N VAL A 166 6.30 0.64 -18.43
CA VAL A 166 5.02 0.66 -17.71
C VAL A 166 5.12 1.53 -16.44
N PHE A 167 3.96 1.93 -15.90
CA PHE A 167 3.93 2.64 -14.63
C PHE A 167 4.27 1.72 -13.45
N ALA A 168 5.05 2.24 -12.50
CA ALA A 168 5.56 1.48 -11.36
C ALA A 168 4.51 1.05 -10.33
N ASN A 169 3.39 1.78 -10.23
CA ASN A 169 2.39 1.55 -9.18
C ASN A 169 1.82 0.12 -9.19
N MET A 170 1.45 -0.41 -10.36
CA MET A 170 0.93 -1.78 -10.46
C MET A 170 2.02 -2.83 -10.25
N PHE A 171 3.24 -2.55 -10.74
CA PHE A 171 4.41 -3.38 -10.50
C PHE A 171 4.70 -3.54 -9.00
N VAL A 172 4.69 -2.43 -8.25
CA VAL A 172 4.92 -2.43 -6.80
C VAL A 172 3.84 -3.20 -6.04
N ILE A 173 2.56 -3.13 -6.47
CA ILE A 173 1.51 -3.99 -5.92
C ILE A 173 1.85 -5.47 -6.16
N GLY A 174 2.31 -5.82 -7.36
CA GLY A 174 2.74 -7.17 -7.70
C GLY A 174 3.82 -7.69 -6.77
N VAL A 175 4.87 -6.88 -6.53
CA VAL A 175 5.96 -7.24 -5.62
C VAL A 175 5.46 -7.37 -4.18
N ALA A 176 4.64 -6.42 -3.71
CA ALA A 176 4.05 -6.47 -2.37
C ALA A 176 3.23 -7.75 -2.16
N LEU A 177 2.42 -8.16 -3.15
CA LEU A 177 1.66 -9.42 -3.09
C LEU A 177 2.57 -10.64 -2.99
N ALA A 178 3.64 -10.69 -3.79
CA ALA A 178 4.53 -11.85 -3.84
C ALA A 178 5.46 -11.98 -2.62
N ARG A 179 5.80 -10.86 -1.98
CA ARG A 179 6.90 -10.79 -0.99
C ARG A 179 6.48 -10.42 0.42
N THR A 180 5.22 -10.09 0.64
CA THR A 180 4.71 -9.64 1.95
C THR A 180 3.47 -10.43 2.35
N ARG A 181 2.97 -10.15 3.55
CA ARG A 181 1.72 -10.72 4.06
C ARG A 181 0.45 -10.11 3.45
N LEU A 182 0.58 -9.16 2.53
CA LEU A 182 -0.56 -8.56 1.81
C LEU A 182 -1.44 -9.61 1.12
N GLN A 183 -0.83 -10.69 0.59
CA GLN A 183 -1.54 -11.81 -0.05
C GLN A 183 -2.53 -12.54 0.87
N GLU A 184 -2.34 -12.47 2.19
CA GLU A 184 -3.30 -13.01 3.16
C GLU A 184 -4.64 -12.26 3.11
N PHE A 185 -4.67 -11.02 2.61
CA PHE A 185 -5.86 -10.16 2.53
C PHE A 185 -6.44 -10.16 1.11
N VAL A 186 -5.62 -9.85 0.11
CA VAL A 186 -6.01 -9.76 -1.30
C VAL A 186 -5.06 -10.60 -2.15
N SER A 187 -5.59 -11.44 -3.03
CA SER A 187 -4.77 -12.29 -3.91
C SER A 187 -4.39 -11.55 -5.20
N TYR A 188 -3.42 -12.12 -5.93
CA TYR A 188 -3.09 -11.67 -7.28
C TYR A 188 -4.32 -11.59 -8.20
N SER A 189 -5.18 -12.62 -8.19
CA SER A 189 -6.40 -12.62 -8.99
C SER A 189 -7.39 -11.54 -8.57
N ASP A 190 -7.52 -11.27 -7.27
CA ASP A 190 -8.39 -10.20 -6.76
C ASP A 190 -7.92 -8.84 -7.29
N VAL A 191 -6.61 -8.57 -7.22
CA VAL A 191 -6.03 -7.31 -7.73
C VAL A 191 -6.14 -7.23 -9.25
N ALA A 192 -5.81 -8.29 -9.97
CA ALA A 192 -5.90 -8.31 -11.44
C ALA A 192 -7.33 -8.10 -11.95
N GLU A 193 -8.35 -8.66 -11.28
CA GLU A 193 -9.75 -8.39 -11.61
C GLU A 193 -10.13 -6.92 -11.31
N THR A 194 -9.63 -6.37 -10.20
CA THR A 194 -9.83 -4.96 -9.85
C THR A 194 -9.28 -4.04 -10.92
N ILE A 195 -8.06 -4.31 -11.38
CA ILE A 195 -7.40 -3.53 -12.43
C ILE A 195 -8.22 -3.56 -13.72
N ARG A 196 -8.73 -4.73 -14.14
CA ARG A 196 -9.59 -4.85 -15.33
C ARG A 196 -10.84 -3.96 -15.24
N ARG A 197 -11.44 -3.88 -14.06
CA ARG A 197 -12.66 -3.07 -13.81
C ARG A 197 -12.36 -1.58 -13.74
N MET A 198 -11.31 -1.19 -13.03
CA MET A 198 -10.97 0.23 -12.81
C MET A 198 -10.34 0.88 -14.04
N PHE A 199 -9.58 0.12 -14.83
CA PHE A 199 -8.78 0.65 -15.94
C PHE A 199 -9.04 -0.10 -17.26
N PRO A 200 -10.29 -0.10 -17.77
CA PRO A 200 -10.66 -0.88 -18.96
C PRO A 200 -9.88 -0.48 -20.23
N LYS A 201 -9.33 0.74 -20.27
CA LYS A 201 -8.51 1.24 -21.40
C LYS A 201 -7.01 0.96 -21.27
N ALA A 202 -6.56 0.46 -20.11
CA ALA A 202 -5.14 0.23 -19.82
C ALA A 202 -4.91 -1.14 -19.19
N ILE A 203 -5.76 -2.12 -19.51
CA ILE A 203 -5.71 -3.47 -18.92
C ILE A 203 -4.36 -4.11 -19.18
N GLU A 204 -3.94 -4.15 -20.45
CA GLU A 204 -2.70 -4.81 -20.86
C GLU A 204 -1.49 -4.23 -20.10
N SER A 205 -1.27 -2.91 -20.21
CA SER A 205 -0.16 -2.24 -19.53
C SER A 205 -0.14 -2.46 -18.01
N ASN A 206 -1.30 -2.34 -17.34
CA ASN A 206 -1.37 -2.51 -15.89
C ASN A 206 -1.19 -3.97 -15.46
N LEU A 207 -1.70 -4.95 -16.21
CA LEU A 207 -1.52 -6.37 -15.90
C LEU A 207 -0.10 -6.83 -16.20
N THR A 208 0.54 -6.35 -17.27
CA THR A 208 1.96 -6.60 -17.54
C THR A 208 2.83 -6.09 -16.40
N ALA A 209 2.56 -4.87 -15.90
CA ALA A 209 3.26 -4.31 -14.75
C ALA A 209 3.05 -5.16 -13.49
N LEU A 210 1.80 -5.49 -13.16
CA LEU A 210 1.45 -6.33 -12.00
C LEU A 210 2.14 -7.69 -12.07
N GLU A 211 2.09 -8.36 -13.22
CA GLU A 211 2.67 -9.67 -13.43
C GLU A 211 4.19 -9.65 -13.30
N ALA A 212 4.86 -8.67 -13.92
CA ALA A 212 6.30 -8.51 -13.82
C ALA A 212 6.73 -8.30 -12.35
N GLY A 213 6.02 -7.46 -11.60
CA GLY A 213 6.28 -7.26 -10.18
C GLY A 213 6.06 -8.53 -9.36
N TYR A 214 4.98 -9.27 -9.63
CA TYR A 214 4.69 -10.52 -8.92
C TYR A 214 5.74 -11.60 -9.17
N LYS A 215 6.32 -11.62 -10.37
CA LYS A 215 7.39 -12.56 -10.77
C LYS A 215 8.80 -12.07 -10.45
N ALA A 216 8.99 -10.81 -10.03
CA ALA A 216 10.32 -10.26 -9.82
C ALA A 216 11.09 -11.05 -8.77
N THR A 217 12.21 -11.66 -9.20
CA THR A 217 13.12 -12.46 -8.38
C THR A 217 14.50 -11.79 -8.34
N GLU A 218 14.64 -10.70 -7.61
CA GLU A 218 15.97 -10.23 -7.23
C GLU A 218 16.19 -10.34 -5.72
N SER A 219 17.45 -10.55 -5.37
CA SER A 219 17.96 -10.63 -4.01
C SER A 219 17.71 -9.31 -3.29
N PHE A 220 16.58 -9.23 -2.58
CA PHE A 220 16.35 -8.18 -1.60
C PHE A 220 17.51 -8.24 -0.60
N ALA A 221 18.32 -7.18 -0.58
CA ALA A 221 19.56 -7.15 0.18
C ALA A 221 19.27 -7.48 1.64
N CYS A 222 19.89 -8.57 2.13
CA CYS A 222 19.93 -8.91 3.54
C CYS A 222 20.66 -7.81 4.34
#